data_AF-A0A7X6CP69-F1
#
_entry.id   AF-A0A7X6CP69-F1
#
_cell.length_a   1.000
_cell.length_b   1.000
_cell.length_c   1.000
_cell.angle_alpha   90.00
_cell.angle_beta   90.00
_cell.angle_gamma   90.00
#
_symmetry.space_group_name_H-M   'P 1'
#
loop_
_entity.id
_entity.type
_entity.pdbx_description
1 polymer ?
#
loop_
_entity_poly.entity_id
_entity_poly.type
_entity_poly.pdbx_seq_one_letter_code
_entity_poly.pdbx_strand_id
1 'polypeptide(L)'
;MTNQLTLDWKDEAGVRHNQTIQDSGPSKHPGTVRLGRDPAKCDLVLSHQSVSGLHVEIFFDRESKEFKVRNLRPSNPPLVDGKILDRGEATLSSGSRIHLGQVQLEVIAVSVAEPEPQRTVLLSGPPAVANPQPTGPVKYGLQCPKCQRISPYAHLESGCCWCGTSLAAAASVVLENS
;
A
#
# COMPACT_ATOMS: atom_id res chain seq x y z
N MET A 1 6.41 5.14 9.24
CA MET A 1 5.61 4.49 8.19
C MET A 1 6.46 4.49 6.93
N THR A 2 6.51 3.38 6.20
CA THR A 2 7.42 3.18 5.05
C THR A 2 6.58 3.12 3.78
N ASN A 3 6.96 3.89 2.76
CA ASN A 3 6.29 3.87 1.47
C ASN A 3 6.83 2.71 0.65
N GLN A 4 5.95 1.96 -0.01
CA GLN A 4 6.32 0.73 -0.70
C GLN A 4 5.66 0.62 -2.08
N LEU A 5 6.37 -0.02 -3.01
CA LEU A 5 5.90 -0.36 -4.34
C LEU A 5 6.32 -1.79 -4.65
N THR A 6 5.40 -2.64 -5.10
CA THR A 6 5.70 -4.02 -5.48
C THR A 6 5.65 -4.19 -6.99
N LEU A 7 6.75 -4.69 -7.55
CA LEU A 7 6.90 -5.06 -8.94
C LEU A 7 6.68 -6.55 -9.12
N ASP A 8 6.12 -6.92 -10.27
CA ASP A 8 5.99 -8.28 -10.77
C ASP A 8 6.49 -8.33 -12.21
N TRP A 9 7.25 -9.36 -12.56
CA TRP A 9 7.75 -9.56 -13.93
C TRP A 9 7.99 -11.04 -14.21
N LYS A 10 8.24 -11.34 -15.49
CA LYS A 10 8.72 -12.66 -15.91
C LYS A 10 10.13 -12.54 -16.49
N ASP A 11 10.98 -13.51 -16.20
CA ASP A 11 12.28 -13.63 -16.85
C ASP A 11 12.18 -14.31 -18.23
N GLU A 12 13.32 -14.49 -18.89
CA GLU A 12 13.41 -15.15 -20.21
C GLU A 12 12.95 -16.61 -20.18
N ALA A 13 13.01 -17.29 -19.02
CA ALA A 13 12.51 -18.65 -18.85
C ALA A 13 10.99 -18.68 -18.56
N GLY A 14 10.34 -17.52 -18.48
CA GLY A 14 8.93 -17.38 -18.13
C GLY A 14 8.63 -17.53 -16.64
N VAL A 15 9.67 -17.62 -15.80
CA VAL A 15 9.52 -17.70 -14.34
C VAL A 15 9.06 -16.34 -13.84
N ARG A 16 8.03 -16.34 -13.00
CA ARG A 16 7.46 -15.13 -12.40
C ARG A 16 8.27 -14.74 -11.17
N HIS A 17 8.63 -13.47 -11.10
CA HIS A 17 9.38 -12.85 -10.01
C HIS A 17 8.59 -11.66 -9.47
N ASN A 18 8.72 -11.40 -8.17
CA ASN A 18 8.21 -10.20 -7.55
C ASN A 18 9.25 -9.55 -6.64
N GLN A 19 9.18 -8.23 -6.49
CA GLN A 19 10.06 -7.49 -5.61
C GLN A 19 9.34 -6.28 -5.04
N THR A 20 9.40 -6.12 -3.71
CA THR A 20 8.95 -4.91 -3.04
C THR A 20 10.12 -3.94 -2.89
N ILE A 21 9.90 -2.70 -3.33
CA ILE A 21 10.76 -1.54 -3.17
C ILE A 21 10.21 -0.72 -2.01
N GLN A 22 11.08 -0.30 -1.10
CA GLN A 22 10.74 0.55 0.04
C GLN A 22 11.53 1.86 -0.04
N ASP A 23 10.89 3.00 0.26
CA ASP A 23 11.51 4.33 0.17
C ASP A 23 12.69 4.56 1.14
N SER A 24 12.72 3.80 2.23
CA SER A 24 13.76 3.80 3.26
C SER A 24 14.49 2.45 3.34
N GLY A 25 14.30 1.59 2.35
CA GLY A 25 14.93 0.27 2.29
C GLY A 25 16.44 0.34 2.00
N PRO A 26 17.18 -0.74 2.30
CA PRO A 26 18.59 -0.85 1.91
C PRO A 26 18.70 -0.91 0.38
N SER A 27 19.48 0.01 -0.20
CA SER A 27 19.86 -0.01 -1.61
C SER A 27 21.32 0.40 -1.76
N LYS A 28 21.93 0.06 -2.90
CA LYS A 28 23.27 0.51 -3.29
C LYS A 28 23.33 2.04 -3.43
N HIS A 29 22.18 2.69 -3.62
CA HIS A 29 22.02 4.13 -3.78
C HIS A 29 20.88 4.67 -2.89
N PRO A 30 21.19 5.22 -1.70
CA PRO A 30 20.20 5.59 -0.70
C PRO A 30 19.03 6.39 -1.26
N GLY A 31 17.80 5.94 -0.96
CA GLY A 31 16.55 6.59 -1.37
C GLY A 31 16.09 6.25 -2.80
N THR A 32 16.83 5.43 -3.53
CA THR A 32 16.49 4.99 -4.90
C THR A 32 16.76 3.50 -5.07
N VAL A 33 16.10 2.88 -6.04
CA VAL A 33 16.36 1.49 -6.48
C VAL A 33 16.68 1.52 -7.96
N ARG A 34 17.87 1.04 -8.33
CA ARG A 34 18.34 1.00 -9.71
C ARG A 34 18.05 -0.34 -10.36
N LEU A 35 17.50 -0.27 -11.57
CA LEU A 35 17.14 -1.43 -12.38
C LEU A 35 18.01 -1.47 -13.65
N GLY A 36 18.48 -2.67 -13.99
CA GLY A 36 19.27 -2.89 -15.18
C GLY A 36 19.94 -4.26 -15.20
N ARG A 37 20.78 -4.51 -16.20
CA ARG A 37 21.45 -5.80 -16.39
C ARG A 37 22.76 -5.98 -15.59
N ASP A 38 23.37 -4.89 -15.12
CA ASP A 38 24.68 -4.91 -14.45
C ASP A 38 24.54 -5.08 -12.92
N PRO A 39 24.90 -6.24 -12.34
CA PRO A 39 24.75 -6.50 -10.90
C PRO A 39 25.67 -5.64 -10.02
N ALA A 40 26.73 -5.05 -10.60
CA ALA A 40 27.57 -4.12 -9.85
C ALA A 40 26.84 -2.81 -9.57
N LYS A 41 25.97 -2.36 -10.49
CA LYS A 41 25.33 -1.03 -10.49
C LYS A 41 23.86 -1.02 -10.07
N CYS A 42 23.18 -2.15 -10.20
CA CYS A 42 21.74 -2.25 -10.00
C CYS A 42 21.38 -3.01 -8.73
N ASP A 43 20.28 -2.59 -8.11
CA ASP A 43 19.67 -3.24 -6.96
C ASP A 43 18.77 -4.41 -7.41
N LEU A 44 18.03 -4.20 -8.51
CA LEU A 44 17.22 -5.22 -9.16
C LEU A 44 17.83 -5.53 -10.53
N VAL A 45 18.34 -6.75 -10.65
CA VAL A 45 19.07 -7.21 -11.84
C VAL A 45 18.12 -7.91 -12.80
N LEU A 46 18.03 -7.39 -14.02
CA LEU A 46 17.27 -7.97 -15.12
C LEU A 46 18.24 -8.48 -16.19
N SER A 47 18.51 -9.78 -16.19
CA SER A 47 19.60 -10.40 -16.98
C SER A 47 19.39 -10.41 -18.51
N HIS A 48 18.32 -9.82 -19.01
CA HIS A 48 17.93 -9.85 -20.43
C HIS A 48 18.78 -8.90 -21.29
N GLN A 49 19.24 -9.35 -22.47
CA GLN A 49 20.16 -8.61 -23.35
C GLN A 49 19.68 -7.21 -23.79
N SER A 50 18.38 -7.04 -24.02
CA SER A 50 17.74 -5.77 -24.40
C SER A 50 17.69 -4.74 -23.26
N VAL A 51 18.01 -5.14 -22.02
CA VAL A 51 18.10 -4.25 -20.87
C VAL A 51 19.52 -3.68 -20.77
N SER A 52 19.61 -2.35 -20.70
CA SER A 52 20.86 -1.64 -20.44
C SER A 52 21.48 -2.04 -19.09
N GLY A 53 22.82 -2.01 -18.99
CA GLY A 53 23.53 -2.32 -17.75
C GLY A 53 22.99 -1.53 -16.55
N LEU A 54 22.77 -0.23 -16.75
CA LEU A 54 21.96 0.63 -15.89
C LEU A 54 20.89 1.27 -16.78
N HIS A 55 19.60 1.08 -16.45
CA HIS A 55 18.49 1.44 -17.34
C HIS A 55 17.61 2.52 -16.74
N VAL A 56 17.05 2.27 -15.57
CA VAL A 56 16.17 3.20 -14.86
C VAL A 56 16.47 3.21 -13.37
N GLU A 57 16.00 4.25 -12.69
CA GLU A 57 15.87 4.27 -11.25
C GLU A 57 14.43 4.53 -10.84
N ILE A 58 13.98 3.84 -9.81
CA ILE A 58 12.71 4.06 -9.14
C ILE A 58 13.00 4.71 -7.80
N PHE A 59 12.26 5.76 -7.46
CA PHE A 59 12.41 6.47 -6.20
C PHE A 59 11.06 7.00 -5.73
N PHE A 60 10.98 7.34 -4.44
CA PHE A 60 9.79 7.97 -3.88
C PHE A 60 9.99 9.47 -3.83
N ASP A 61 9.17 10.21 -4.58
CA ASP A 61 9.16 11.67 -4.55
C ASP A 61 8.40 12.16 -3.32
N ARG A 62 9.12 12.77 -2.38
CA ARG A 62 8.53 13.21 -1.11
C ARG A 62 7.63 14.44 -1.25
N GLU A 63 7.86 15.24 -2.29
CA GLU A 63 7.06 16.43 -2.57
C GLU A 63 5.68 16.04 -3.10
N SER A 64 5.62 15.20 -4.14
CA SER A 64 4.33 14.73 -4.68
C SER A 64 3.74 13.53 -3.94
N LYS A 65 4.52 12.89 -3.06
CA LYS A 65 4.17 11.65 -2.33
C LYS A 65 3.86 10.48 -3.27
N GLU A 66 4.61 10.36 -4.35
CA GLU A 66 4.39 9.33 -5.36
C GLU A 66 5.69 8.59 -5.65
N PHE A 67 5.57 7.32 -6.09
CA PHE A 67 6.69 6.65 -6.72
C PHE A 67 6.87 7.18 -8.13
N LYS A 68 8.11 7.44 -8.51
CA LYS A 68 8.49 7.87 -9.86
C LYS A 68 9.60 6.98 -10.40
N VAL A 69 9.63 6.87 -11.71
CA VAL A 69 10.72 6.25 -12.47
C VAL A 69 11.41 7.30 -13.33
N ARG A 70 12.74 7.26 -13.36
CA ARG A 70 13.57 8.13 -14.19
C ARG A 70 14.40 7.30 -15.16
N ASN A 71 14.49 7.76 -16.40
CA ASN A 71 15.38 7.18 -17.39
C ASN A 71 16.84 7.52 -17.10
N LEU A 72 17.71 6.52 -17.05
CA LEU A 72 19.16 6.69 -16.92
C LEU A 72 19.91 6.39 -18.22
N ARG A 73 19.19 5.95 -19.27
CA ARG A 73 19.78 5.60 -20.57
C ARG A 73 18.96 6.13 -21.75
N PRO A 74 19.19 7.38 -22.20
CA PRO A 74 18.48 7.98 -23.33
C PRO A 74 18.61 7.20 -24.65
N SER A 75 19.69 6.45 -24.85
CA SER A 75 19.89 5.65 -26.08
C SER A 75 18.98 4.41 -26.16
N ASN A 76 18.34 4.03 -25.06
CA ASN A 76 17.40 2.90 -24.97
C ASN A 76 16.37 3.27 -23.89
N PRO A 77 15.44 4.20 -24.21
CA PRO A 77 14.53 4.74 -23.22
C PRO A 77 13.46 3.71 -22.83
N PRO A 78 13.01 3.70 -21.56
CA PRO A 78 11.94 2.82 -21.13
C PRO A 78 10.58 3.28 -21.67
N LEU A 79 9.63 2.35 -21.79
CA LEU A 79 8.23 2.68 -22.04
C LEU A 79 7.43 2.52 -20.76
N VAL A 80 6.80 3.59 -20.29
CA VAL A 80 5.93 3.59 -19.11
C VAL A 80 4.50 3.82 -19.58
N ASP A 81 3.61 2.87 -19.31
CA ASP A 81 2.20 2.92 -19.71
C ASP A 81 2.00 3.19 -21.21
N GLY A 82 2.88 2.60 -22.04
CA GLY A 82 2.88 2.75 -23.49
C GLY A 82 3.54 4.03 -24.01
N LYS A 83 4.04 4.91 -23.13
CA LYS A 83 4.71 6.16 -23.51
C LYS A 83 6.22 6.04 -23.34
N ILE A 84 6.98 6.49 -24.35
CA ILE A 84 8.44 6.54 -24.28
C ILE A 84 8.86 7.63 -23.28
N LEU A 85 9.68 7.26 -22.31
CA LEU A 85 10.28 8.19 -21.35
C LEU A 85 11.73 8.47 -21.78
N ASP A 86 11.90 9.35 -22.77
CA ASP A 86 13.21 9.82 -23.25
C ASP A 86 13.94 10.61 -22.14
N ARG A 87 13.31 11.71 -21.70
CA ARG A 87 13.82 12.59 -20.64
C ARG A 87 12.79 12.78 -19.54
N GLY A 88 13.27 13.01 -18.33
CA GLY A 88 12.43 13.30 -17.18
C GLY A 88 11.99 12.05 -16.42
N GLU A 89 10.80 12.16 -15.81
CA GLU A 89 10.26 11.19 -14.86
C GLU A 89 8.82 10.83 -15.23
N ALA A 90 8.42 9.62 -14.87
CA ALA A 90 7.04 9.18 -14.95
C ALA A 90 6.58 8.67 -13.58
N THR A 91 5.34 8.99 -13.22
CA THR A 91 4.69 8.49 -12.00
C THR A 91 4.34 7.01 -12.15
N LEU A 92 4.54 6.23 -11.09
CA LEU A 92 4.17 4.84 -11.00
C LEU A 92 3.03 4.64 -9.99
N SER A 93 1.96 4.01 -10.48
CA SER A 93 0.78 3.66 -9.69
C SER A 93 0.49 2.17 -9.80
N SER A 94 -0.39 1.65 -8.95
CA SER A 94 -0.87 0.28 -9.12
C SER A 94 -1.48 0.09 -10.51
N GLY A 95 -1.05 -0.95 -11.22
CA GLY A 95 -1.37 -1.23 -12.62
C GLY A 95 -0.41 -0.62 -13.64
N SER A 96 0.53 0.24 -13.25
CA SER A 96 1.51 0.80 -14.20
C SER A 96 2.40 -0.29 -14.78
N ARG A 97 2.75 -0.15 -16.06
CA ARG A 97 3.58 -1.10 -16.83
C ARG A 97 4.83 -0.42 -17.34
N ILE A 98 5.99 -0.96 -16.98
CA ILE A 98 7.30 -0.45 -17.34
C ILE A 98 7.96 -1.47 -18.27
N HIS A 99 8.31 -1.06 -19.49
CA HIS A 99 9.05 -1.90 -20.43
C HIS A 99 10.49 -1.42 -20.51
N LEU A 100 11.40 -2.33 -20.21
CA LEU A 100 12.84 -2.14 -20.33
C LEU A 100 13.33 -3.08 -21.45
N GLY A 101 13.39 -2.57 -22.67
CA GLY A 101 13.57 -3.42 -23.85
C GLY A 101 12.41 -4.41 -24.00
N GLN A 102 12.69 -5.71 -23.88
CA GLN A 102 11.70 -6.79 -23.99
C GLN A 102 11.17 -7.28 -22.63
N VAL A 103 11.71 -6.77 -21.52
CA VAL A 103 11.24 -7.11 -20.18
C VAL A 103 10.11 -6.15 -19.80
N GLN A 104 8.95 -6.70 -19.43
CA GLN A 104 7.82 -5.95 -18.89
C GLN A 104 7.74 -6.18 -17.37
N LEU A 105 7.74 -5.08 -16.61
CA LEU A 105 7.45 -5.05 -15.19
C LEU A 105 6.07 -4.42 -14.98
N GLU A 106 5.29 -5.00 -14.08
CA GLU A 106 3.99 -4.48 -13.67
C GLU A 106 4.04 -4.07 -12.19
N VAL A 107 3.50 -2.90 -11.89
CA VAL A 107 3.33 -2.44 -10.51
C VAL A 107 2.04 -3.06 -9.97
N ILE A 108 2.15 -4.07 -9.12
CA ILE A 108 0.97 -4.80 -8.62
C ILE A 108 0.42 -4.23 -7.31
N ALA A 109 1.21 -3.44 -6.59
CA ALA A 109 0.79 -2.78 -5.36
C ALA A 109 1.61 -1.51 -5.11
N VAL A 110 0.95 -0.48 -4.58
CA VAL A 110 1.59 0.73 -4.06
C VAL A 110 0.96 1.03 -2.71
N SER A 111 1.79 1.32 -1.72
CA SER A 111 1.38 1.69 -0.37
C SER A 111 2.14 2.94 0.03
N VAL A 112 1.50 4.09 -0.11
CA VAL A 112 2.02 5.35 0.37
C VAL A 112 1.44 5.57 1.76
N ALA A 113 2.30 5.81 2.74
CA ALA A 113 1.89 6.28 4.03
C ALA A 113 1.40 7.72 3.86
N GLU A 114 0.10 7.87 3.60
CA GLU A 114 -0.54 9.16 3.76
C GLU A 114 -0.28 9.63 5.19
N PRO A 115 0.24 10.86 5.41
CA PRO A 115 0.03 11.45 6.72
C PRO A 115 -1.48 11.48 6.87
N GLU A 116 -2.01 10.75 7.85
CA GLU A 116 -3.39 10.93 8.27
C GLU A 116 -3.65 12.43 8.24
N PRO A 117 -4.73 12.93 7.59
CA PRO A 117 -5.07 14.32 7.74
C PRO A 117 -5.16 14.52 9.25
N GLN A 118 -4.15 15.19 9.81
CA GLN A 118 -4.25 15.80 11.10
C GLN A 118 -5.45 16.70 10.89
N ARG A 119 -6.62 16.23 11.29
CA ARG A 119 -7.77 17.09 11.45
C ARG A 119 -7.19 18.22 12.25
N THR A 120 -7.08 19.38 11.63
CA THR A 120 -6.83 20.62 12.33
C THR A 120 -8.07 20.79 13.19
N VAL A 121 -8.09 20.11 14.33
CA VAL A 121 -8.87 20.54 15.47
C VAL A 121 -8.35 21.94 15.71
N LEU A 122 -9.14 22.93 15.31
CA LEU A 122 -9.04 24.25 15.90
C LEU A 122 -9.26 23.99 17.40
N LEU A 123 -8.14 23.86 18.13
CA LEU A 123 -8.13 23.67 19.57
C LEU A 123 -8.71 24.94 20.18
N SER A 124 -9.97 24.87 20.58
CA SER A 124 -10.47 25.64 21.70
C SER A 124 -10.29 24.78 22.96
N GLY A 125 -9.09 24.81 23.56
CA GLY A 125 -8.85 24.42 24.96
C GLY A 125 -8.25 23.01 25.24
N PRO A 126 -7.66 22.78 26.43
CA PRO A 126 -6.48 21.92 26.61
C PRO A 126 -6.81 20.58 27.36
N PRO A 127 -5.82 19.78 27.85
CA PRO A 127 -5.41 18.50 27.26
C PRO A 127 -5.64 17.27 28.19
N ALA A 128 -5.82 16.04 27.68
CA ALA A 128 -5.42 14.81 28.39
C ALA A 128 -5.68 13.50 27.60
N VAL A 129 -4.58 12.79 27.34
CA VAL A 129 -4.36 11.34 27.43
C VAL A 129 -5.32 10.40 26.67
N ALA A 130 -4.83 9.80 25.57
CA ALA A 130 -5.43 8.56 25.07
C ALA A 130 -4.34 7.56 24.64
N ASN A 131 -4.32 6.45 25.38
CA ASN A 131 -3.56 5.22 25.17
C ASN A 131 -4.34 4.29 24.17
N PRO A 132 -3.81 3.10 23.79
CA PRO A 132 -3.92 2.54 22.45
C PRO A 132 -5.18 1.71 22.16
N GLN A 133 -5.52 1.55 20.87
CA GLN A 133 -6.61 0.70 20.39
C GLN A 133 -6.07 -0.59 19.74
N PRO A 134 -6.57 -1.80 20.07
CA PRO A 134 -6.20 -3.07 19.44
C PRO A 134 -7.00 -3.35 18.15
N THR A 135 -6.31 -3.90 17.15
CA THR A 135 -6.83 -4.36 15.85
C THR A 135 -7.33 -5.80 15.90
N GLY A 136 -8.64 -6.00 15.71
CA GLY A 136 -9.29 -7.26 15.34
C GLY A 136 -10.71 -6.97 14.82
N PRO A 137 -11.33 -7.84 14.00
CA PRO A 137 -12.71 -7.63 13.54
C PRO A 137 -13.67 -7.81 14.73
N VAL A 138 -13.96 -6.71 15.41
CA VAL A 138 -14.88 -6.64 16.55
C VAL A 138 -16.29 -6.98 16.08
N LYS A 139 -16.83 -8.11 16.54
CA LYS A 139 -18.23 -8.48 16.31
C LYS A 139 -19.10 -7.74 17.32
N TYR A 140 -20.09 -6.98 16.89
CA TYR A 140 -20.97 -6.22 17.79
C TYR A 140 -22.28 -6.97 18.06
N GLY A 141 -22.77 -6.90 19.29
CA GLY A 141 -24.08 -7.41 19.72
C GLY A 141 -24.89 -6.33 20.46
N LEU A 142 -26.18 -6.53 20.64
CA LEU A 142 -27.11 -5.63 21.31
C LEU A 142 -27.36 -6.11 22.74
N GLN A 143 -27.00 -5.31 23.74
CA GLN A 143 -27.25 -5.65 25.14
C GLN A 143 -28.66 -5.23 25.56
N CYS A 144 -29.49 -6.20 25.95
CA CYS A 144 -30.85 -5.94 26.39
C CYS A 144 -30.85 -5.16 27.73
N PRO A 145 -31.53 -4.01 27.85
CA PRO A 145 -31.51 -3.22 29.08
C PRO A 145 -32.23 -3.90 30.25
N LYS A 146 -33.12 -4.86 29.97
CA LYS A 146 -33.93 -5.52 31.01
C LYS A 146 -33.25 -6.73 31.64
N CYS A 147 -32.62 -7.59 30.82
CA CYS A 147 -31.98 -8.82 31.29
C CYS A 147 -30.46 -8.83 31.10
N GLN A 148 -29.90 -7.76 30.54
CA GLN A 148 -28.48 -7.53 30.31
C GLN A 148 -27.77 -8.56 29.43
N ARG A 149 -28.51 -9.48 28.81
CA ARG A 149 -27.98 -10.43 27.83
C ARG A 149 -27.74 -9.77 26.49
N ILE A 150 -26.75 -10.27 25.77
CA ILE A 150 -26.33 -9.75 24.48
C ILE A 150 -26.93 -10.61 23.38
N SER A 151 -27.73 -10.00 22.51
CA SER A 151 -28.31 -10.62 21.31
C SER A 151 -27.55 -10.17 20.06
N PRO A 152 -27.54 -10.95 18.97
CA PRO A 152 -27.00 -10.51 17.69
C PRO A 152 -27.76 -9.30 17.13
N TYR A 153 -27.09 -8.47 16.32
CA TYR A 153 -27.69 -7.25 15.76
C TYR A 153 -28.91 -7.52 14.87
N ALA A 154 -28.99 -8.69 14.23
CA ALA A 154 -30.12 -9.10 13.39
C ALA A 154 -31.47 -9.16 14.15
N HIS A 155 -31.45 -9.11 15.48
CA HIS A 155 -32.65 -9.18 16.32
C HIS A 155 -33.14 -7.81 16.80
N LEU A 156 -32.59 -6.72 16.24
CA LEU A 156 -33.00 -5.33 16.56
C LEU A 156 -34.52 -5.13 16.40
N GLU A 157 -35.11 -5.70 15.36
CA GLU A 157 -36.53 -5.53 15.02
C GLU A 157 -37.46 -6.58 15.65
N SER A 158 -36.91 -7.73 16.08
CA SER A 158 -37.69 -8.83 16.69
C SER A 158 -37.68 -8.82 18.21
N GLY A 159 -36.80 -8.04 18.84
CA GLY A 159 -36.65 -7.95 20.29
C GLY A 159 -35.77 -9.07 20.90
N CYS A 160 -35.52 -8.96 22.21
CA CYS A 160 -34.65 -9.87 22.95
C CYS A 160 -35.26 -11.27 23.01
N CYS A 161 -34.56 -12.27 22.46
CA CYS A 161 -35.03 -13.66 22.38
C CYS A 161 -35.31 -14.32 23.74
N TRP A 162 -34.83 -13.74 24.85
CA TRP A 162 -34.98 -14.34 26.19
C TRP A 162 -36.10 -13.74 27.01
N CYS A 163 -36.43 -12.47 26.82
CA CYS A 163 -37.43 -11.79 27.66
C CYS A 163 -38.45 -10.97 26.86
N GLY A 164 -38.40 -11.05 25.53
CA GLY A 164 -39.31 -10.38 24.61
C GLY A 164 -39.22 -8.85 24.61
N THR A 165 -38.25 -8.27 25.32
CA THR A 165 -38.11 -6.81 25.42
C THR A 165 -37.53 -6.26 24.13
N SER A 166 -38.14 -5.19 23.60
CA SER A 166 -37.67 -4.54 22.37
C SER A 166 -36.20 -4.11 22.49
N LEU A 167 -35.42 -4.40 21.45
CA LEU A 167 -34.01 -4.05 21.35
C LEU A 167 -33.78 -2.80 20.49
N ALA A 168 -34.83 -2.15 20.00
CA ALA A 168 -34.72 -0.98 19.14
C ALA A 168 -33.90 0.18 19.77
N ALA A 169 -33.87 0.25 21.11
CA ALA A 169 -33.08 1.24 21.87
C ALA A 169 -31.93 0.61 22.69
N ALA A 170 -31.55 -0.64 22.40
CA ALA A 170 -30.50 -1.35 23.11
C ALA A 170 -29.10 -0.82 22.75
N ALA A 171 -28.19 -0.82 23.72
CA ALA A 171 -26.80 -0.42 23.51
C ALA A 171 -26.05 -1.50 22.72
N SER A 172 -25.22 -1.07 21.77
CA SER A 172 -24.33 -1.95 21.02
C SER A 172 -23.04 -2.18 21.82
N VAL A 173 -22.69 -3.44 22.03
CA VAL A 173 -21.50 -3.86 22.78
C VAL A 173 -20.62 -4.74 21.90
N VAL A 174 -19.31 -4.62 22.07
CA VAL A 174 -18.33 -5.46 21.39
C VAL A 174 -18.35 -6.85 22.03
N LEU A 175 -18.49 -7.89 21.22
CA LEU A 175 -18.28 -9.27 21.60
C LEU A 175 -16.78 -9.57 21.44
N GLU A 176 -16.07 -9.62 22.55
CA GLU A 176 -14.74 -10.20 22.59
C GLU A 176 -14.86 -11.72 22.37
N ASN A 177 -14.32 -12.17 21.24
CA ASN A 177 -14.23 -13.59 20.89
C ASN A 177 -13.42 -14.29 22.02
N SER A 178 -14.09 -15.08 22.86
CA SER A 178 -13.44 -15.94 23.86
C SER A 178 -12.91 -17.22 23.22
#